data_AF-A0A1I3RJF8-F1
#
_entry.id   AF-A0A1I3RJF8-F1
#
_cell.length_a   1.000
_cell.length_b   1.000
_cell.length_c   1.000
_cell.angle_alpha   90.00
_cell.angle_beta   90.00
_cell.angle_gamma   90.00
#
_symmetry.space_group_name_H-M   'P 1'
#
loop_
_entity.id
_entity.type
_entity.pdbx_description
1 polymer ?
#
loop_
_entity_poly.entity_id
_entity_poly.type
_entity_poly.pdbx_seq_one_letter_code
_entity_poly.pdbx_strand_id
1 'polypeptide(L)'
;MRLRVFYTLLFGLLLFSQQSEAQTEKKAKTQLVKYNKNVEAPLTASEMAMLKEVYQDKLQTYVLSYPQRIKDFKHLLRNRVSIEKITSLVGNTAKYKLLSEVGLFNNYNKNLVADASYDASTFNVLKYNLQFFGVGSSIYRIDNTEYFIIIKSQTFRK
;
A
#
# COMPACT_ATOMS: atom_id res chain seq x y z
N MET A 1 54.93 -23.13 15.57
CA MET A 1 53.49 -23.05 15.95
C MET A 1 53.04 -21.70 16.54
N ARG A 2 53.89 -20.66 16.64
CA ARG A 2 53.53 -19.42 17.37
C ARG A 2 52.93 -18.30 16.51
N LEU A 3 53.18 -18.26 15.19
CA LEU A 3 52.72 -17.13 14.35
C LEU A 3 51.30 -17.32 13.78
N ARG A 4 50.89 -18.55 13.46
CA ARG A 4 49.55 -18.85 12.90
C ARG A 4 48.41 -18.64 13.90
N VAL A 5 48.68 -18.86 15.19
CA VAL A 5 47.71 -18.66 16.30
C VAL A 5 47.45 -17.17 16.53
N PHE A 6 48.44 -16.30 16.27
CA PHE A 6 48.28 -14.85 16.36
C PHE A 6 47.36 -14.29 15.27
N TYR A 7 47.47 -14.78 14.02
CA TYR A 7 46.58 -14.32 12.93
C TYR A 7 45.12 -14.75 13.14
N THR A 8 44.89 -15.95 13.71
CA THR A 8 43.53 -16.39 14.06
C THR A 8 42.92 -15.58 15.21
N LEU A 9 43.75 -15.15 16.18
CA LEU A 9 43.31 -14.27 17.27
C LEU A 9 43.02 -12.84 16.78
N LEU A 10 43.82 -12.32 15.83
CA LEU A 10 43.62 -10.98 15.26
C LEU A 10 42.35 -10.90 14.40
N PHE A 11 42.02 -11.97 13.67
CA PHE A 11 40.81 -12.03 12.83
C PHE A 11 39.53 -12.18 13.68
N GLY A 12 39.60 -12.87 14.82
CA GLY A 12 38.48 -12.98 15.77
C GLY A 12 38.09 -11.65 16.41
N LEU A 13 39.07 -10.79 16.72
CA LEU A 13 38.82 -9.47 17.33
C LEU A 13 38.17 -8.45 16.38
N LEU A 14 38.35 -8.61 15.06
CA LEU A 14 37.75 -7.72 14.05
C LEU A 14 36.26 -8.01 13.76
N LEU A 15 35.76 -9.20 14.12
CA LEU A 15 34.35 -9.56 13.92
C LEU A 15 33.45 -9.16 15.10
N PHE A 16 34.03 -8.83 16.27
CA PHE A 16 33.28 -8.39 17.44
C PHE A 16 32.99 -6.88 17.48
N SER A 17 33.57 -6.07 16.58
CA SER A 17 33.32 -4.62 16.52
C SER A 17 32.16 -4.23 15.59
N GLN A 18 31.53 -5.19 14.91
CA GLN A 18 30.27 -4.92 14.22
C GLN A 18 29.12 -4.94 15.22
N GLN A 19 28.99 -3.86 15.99
CA GLN A 19 27.74 -3.54 16.65
C GLN A 19 26.70 -3.27 15.56
N SER A 20 25.88 -4.27 15.27
CA SER A 20 24.65 -4.06 14.52
C SER A 20 23.75 -3.16 15.37
N GLU A 21 23.70 -1.87 15.06
CA GLU A 21 22.64 -1.02 15.56
C GLU A 21 21.33 -1.52 14.95
N ALA A 22 20.60 -2.33 15.70
CA ALA A 22 19.21 -2.58 15.42
C ALA A 22 18.49 -1.23 15.56
N GLN A 23 18.29 -0.53 14.43
CA GLN A 23 17.45 0.66 14.36
C GLN A 23 16.07 0.28 14.86
N THR A 24 15.84 0.51 16.15
CA THR A 24 14.50 0.45 16.71
C THR A 24 13.84 1.75 16.28
N GLU A 25 13.34 1.79 15.03
CA GLU A 25 12.51 2.91 14.61
C GLU A 25 11.37 3.04 15.61
N LYS A 26 11.38 4.12 16.40
CA LYS A 26 10.30 4.43 17.32
C LYS A 26 9.05 4.58 16.47
N LYS A 27 8.19 3.55 16.47
CA LYS A 27 6.92 3.57 15.74
C LYS A 27 6.19 4.86 16.13
N ALA A 28 5.94 5.71 15.14
CA ALA A 28 5.27 6.98 15.35
C ALA A 28 3.94 6.70 16.08
N LYS A 29 3.65 7.44 17.16
CA LYS A 29 2.38 7.30 17.88
C LYS A 29 1.27 7.78 16.94
N THR A 30 0.50 6.84 16.40
CA THR A 30 -0.67 7.15 15.56
C THR A 30 -1.94 7.15 16.39
N GLN A 31 -2.95 7.90 15.93
CA GLN A 31 -4.29 7.76 16.48
C GLN A 31 -4.91 6.39 16.15
N LEU A 32 -5.89 5.95 16.95
CA LEU A 32 -6.68 4.76 16.64
C LEU A 32 -7.53 5.00 15.38
N VAL A 33 -7.66 3.97 14.54
CA VAL A 33 -8.50 4.03 13.34
C VAL A 33 -9.97 4.16 13.73
N LYS A 34 -10.65 5.13 13.12
CA LYS A 34 -12.10 5.33 13.28
C LYS A 34 -12.83 4.72 12.10
N TYR A 35 -13.58 3.64 12.35
CA TYR A 35 -14.37 2.98 11.33
C TYR A 35 -15.80 3.53 11.28
N ASN A 36 -16.30 3.76 10.07
CA ASN A 36 -17.69 4.13 9.83
C ASN A 36 -18.59 2.89 9.96
N LYS A 37 -19.84 3.06 10.42
CA LYS A 37 -20.79 1.93 10.59
C LYS A 37 -21.02 1.12 9.31
N ASN A 38 -20.85 1.73 8.13
CA ASN A 38 -21.00 1.05 6.84
C ASN A 38 -20.02 -0.11 6.65
N VAL A 39 -18.92 -0.21 7.40
CA VAL A 39 -17.98 -1.34 7.29
C VAL A 39 -18.47 -2.60 7.99
N GLU A 40 -19.60 -2.59 8.70
CA GLU A 40 -20.15 -3.82 9.27
C GLU A 40 -20.93 -4.63 8.23
N ALA A 41 -21.45 -3.99 7.19
CA ALA A 41 -22.10 -4.68 6.08
C ALA A 41 -21.12 -5.61 5.32
N PRO A 42 -21.57 -6.74 4.76
CA PRO A 42 -20.76 -7.64 3.93
C PRO A 42 -20.11 -6.93 2.74
N LEU A 43 -19.07 -7.53 2.15
CA LEU A 43 -18.50 -7.06 0.89
C LEU A 43 -19.57 -7.07 -0.20
N THR A 44 -19.62 -6.02 -1.01
CA THR A 44 -20.48 -6.00 -2.20
C THR A 44 -19.89 -6.91 -3.28
N ALA A 45 -20.69 -7.26 -4.29
CA ALA A 45 -20.21 -8.04 -5.42
C ALA A 45 -19.05 -7.34 -6.16
N SER A 46 -19.12 -6.01 -6.31
CA SER A 46 -18.07 -5.21 -6.95
C SER A 46 -16.78 -5.23 -6.12
N GLU A 47 -16.86 -5.01 -4.80
CA GLU A 47 -15.67 -5.06 -3.92
C GLU A 47 -15.03 -6.45 -3.90
N MET A 48 -15.85 -7.51 -3.89
CA MET A 48 -15.37 -8.89 -3.98
C MET A 48 -14.70 -9.17 -5.32
N ALA A 49 -15.25 -8.66 -6.43
CA ALA A 49 -14.67 -8.79 -7.76
C ALA A 49 -13.31 -8.07 -7.85
N MET A 50 -13.21 -6.85 -7.31
CA MET A 50 -11.96 -6.09 -7.25
C MET A 50 -10.87 -6.85 -6.49
N LEU A 51 -11.22 -7.43 -5.33
CA LEU A 51 -10.30 -8.23 -4.52
C LEU A 51 -9.91 -9.53 -5.24
N LYS A 52 -10.87 -10.21 -5.89
CA LYS A 52 -10.63 -11.45 -6.62
C LYS A 52 -9.71 -11.24 -7.83
N GLU A 53 -9.88 -10.15 -8.57
CA GLU A 53 -9.02 -9.80 -9.71
C GLU A 53 -7.54 -9.71 -9.28
N VAL A 54 -7.28 -9.05 -8.15
CA VAL A 54 -5.92 -8.79 -7.67
C VAL A 54 -5.32 -9.99 -6.95
N TYR A 55 -6.08 -10.65 -6.07
CA TYR A 55 -5.56 -11.70 -5.20
C TYR A 55 -5.75 -13.13 -5.73
N GLN A 56 -6.66 -13.36 -6.69
CA GLN A 56 -6.90 -14.67 -7.31
C GLN A 56 -7.05 -15.81 -6.28
N ASP A 57 -6.30 -16.90 -6.43
CA ASP A 57 -6.27 -18.06 -5.52
C ASP A 57 -5.77 -17.71 -4.11
N LYS A 58 -5.04 -16.59 -3.98
CA LYS A 58 -4.51 -16.09 -2.71
C LYS A 58 -5.51 -15.25 -1.91
N LEU A 59 -6.68 -14.95 -2.48
CA LEU A 59 -7.71 -14.11 -1.85
C LEU A 59 -8.15 -14.65 -0.48
N GLN A 60 -8.42 -15.96 -0.40
CA GLN A 60 -8.85 -16.57 0.85
C GLN A 60 -7.76 -16.43 1.92
N THR A 61 -6.55 -16.83 1.58
CA THR A 61 -5.43 -16.90 2.52
C THR A 61 -5.02 -15.54 3.07
N TYR A 62 -4.93 -14.49 2.24
CA TYR A 62 -4.41 -13.19 2.69
C TYR A 62 -5.46 -12.13 3.02
N VAL A 63 -6.74 -12.36 2.66
CA VAL A 63 -7.81 -11.39 2.90
C VAL A 63 -8.95 -12.01 3.68
N LEU A 64 -9.62 -13.02 3.12
CA LEU A 64 -10.91 -13.46 3.66
C LEU A 64 -10.80 -14.22 4.98
N SER A 65 -9.66 -14.88 5.24
CA SER A 65 -9.39 -15.54 6.53
C SER A 65 -9.12 -14.56 7.69
N TYR A 66 -9.03 -13.25 7.43
CA TYR A 66 -8.72 -12.23 8.44
C TYR A 66 -9.84 -11.19 8.53
N PRO A 67 -10.75 -11.27 9.53
CA PRO A 67 -11.88 -10.33 9.67
C PRO A 67 -11.46 -8.87 9.71
N GLN A 68 -10.35 -8.54 10.38
CA GLN A 68 -9.82 -7.18 10.43
C GLN A 68 -9.37 -6.72 9.04
N ARG A 69 -8.72 -7.59 8.24
CA ARG A 69 -8.29 -7.25 6.88
C ARG A 69 -9.48 -6.96 5.97
N ILE A 70 -10.56 -7.74 6.09
CA ILE A 70 -11.82 -7.47 5.39
C ILE A 70 -12.38 -6.11 5.80
N LYS A 71 -12.40 -5.80 7.10
CA LYS A 71 -12.84 -4.52 7.63
C LYS A 71 -12.00 -3.35 7.10
N ASP A 72 -10.68 -3.52 7.00
CA ASP A 72 -9.75 -2.53 6.47
C ASP A 72 -10.01 -2.25 4.99
N PHE A 73 -10.22 -3.28 4.17
CA PHE A 73 -10.56 -3.10 2.75
C PHE A 73 -11.92 -2.44 2.56
N LYS A 74 -12.94 -2.83 3.34
CA LYS A 74 -14.24 -2.14 3.32
C LYS A 74 -14.09 -0.67 3.70
N HIS A 75 -13.29 -0.37 4.71
CA HIS A 75 -13.05 1.00 5.09
C HIS A 75 -12.31 1.78 3.99
N LEU A 76 -11.30 1.16 3.38
CA LEU A 76 -10.53 1.73 2.28
C LEU A 76 -11.42 2.09 1.09
N LEU A 77 -12.13 1.10 0.55
CA LEU A 77 -12.94 1.24 -0.67
C LEU A 77 -14.17 2.12 -0.48
N ARG A 78 -14.81 2.08 0.69
CA ARG A 78 -16.07 2.82 0.93
C ARG A 78 -15.88 4.24 1.43
N ASN A 79 -14.78 4.53 2.14
CA ASN A 79 -14.67 5.78 2.91
C ASN A 79 -13.39 6.57 2.60
N ARG A 80 -12.32 5.93 2.11
CA ARG A 80 -11.00 6.56 1.99
C ARG A 80 -10.57 6.82 0.57
N VAL A 81 -10.90 5.92 -0.36
CA VAL A 81 -10.64 6.13 -1.79
C VAL A 81 -11.79 6.95 -2.38
N SER A 82 -11.46 8.06 -3.04
CA SER A 82 -12.35 8.75 -3.97
C SER A 82 -11.63 8.98 -5.28
N ILE A 83 -12.35 8.92 -6.40
CA ILE A 83 -11.84 9.27 -7.72
C ILE A 83 -12.61 10.49 -8.19
N GLU A 84 -11.91 11.61 -8.34
CA GLU A 84 -12.53 12.92 -8.55
C GLU A 84 -11.92 13.60 -9.77
N LYS A 85 -12.77 14.31 -10.54
CA LYS A 85 -12.31 15.15 -11.64
C LYS A 85 -11.86 16.51 -11.08
N ILE A 86 -10.57 16.82 -11.18
CA ILE A 86 -9.97 18.04 -10.60
C ILE A 86 -9.07 18.71 -11.64
N THR A 87 -9.67 19.40 -12.61
CA THR A 87 -8.95 20.09 -13.70
C THR A 87 -7.88 21.05 -13.20
N SER A 88 -8.13 21.78 -12.11
CA SER A 88 -7.18 22.75 -11.53
C SER A 88 -5.89 22.10 -10.99
N LEU A 89 -5.91 20.80 -10.69
CA LEU A 89 -4.76 20.09 -10.15
C LEU A 89 -3.82 19.59 -11.25
N VAL A 90 -4.27 19.48 -12.50
CA VAL A 90 -3.52 18.91 -13.63
C VAL A 90 -2.13 19.54 -13.81
N GLY A 91 -2.02 20.87 -13.71
CA GLY A 91 -0.76 21.60 -13.85
C GLY A 91 0.14 21.59 -12.60
N ASN A 92 -0.33 21.06 -11.46
CA ASN A 92 0.39 21.13 -10.19
C ASN A 92 1.01 19.78 -9.82
N THR A 93 2.04 19.39 -10.58
CA THR A 93 2.71 18.08 -10.48
C THR A 93 3.33 17.81 -9.11
N ALA A 94 3.64 18.83 -8.30
CA ALA A 94 4.16 18.65 -6.95
C ALA A 94 3.13 18.07 -5.95
N LYS A 95 1.83 18.04 -6.30
CA LYS A 95 0.75 17.61 -5.40
C LYS A 95 0.32 16.15 -5.61
N TYR A 96 0.78 15.49 -6.66
CA TYR A 96 0.36 14.13 -7.00
C TYR A 96 1.51 13.33 -7.62
N LYS A 97 1.35 12.01 -7.64
CA LYS A 97 2.17 11.11 -8.46
C LYS A 97 1.35 10.61 -9.64
N LEU A 98 2.00 10.25 -10.75
CA LEU A 98 1.28 9.59 -11.84
C LEU A 98 0.94 8.14 -11.43
N LEU A 99 -0.18 7.62 -11.94
CA LEU A 99 -0.56 6.24 -11.68
C LEU A 99 0.42 5.27 -12.35
N SER A 100 0.95 5.61 -13.52
CA SER A 100 2.01 4.87 -14.20
C SER A 100 3.32 4.77 -13.38
N GLU A 101 3.64 5.78 -12.56
CA GLU A 101 4.87 5.79 -11.74
C GLU A 101 4.85 4.78 -10.60
N VAL A 102 3.68 4.37 -10.11
CA VAL A 102 3.59 3.39 -9.02
C VAL A 102 3.66 1.95 -9.49
N GLY A 103 3.33 1.69 -10.76
CA GLY A 103 3.23 0.35 -11.31
C GLY A 103 2.09 -0.51 -10.71
N LEU A 104 2.02 -1.75 -11.17
CA LEU A 104 0.98 -2.71 -10.80
C LEU A 104 1.33 -3.52 -9.54
N PHE A 105 0.32 -3.80 -8.73
CA PHE A 105 0.40 -4.71 -7.59
C PHE A 105 0.15 -6.16 -8.06
N ASN A 106 1.12 -6.72 -8.78
CA ASN A 106 1.04 -8.04 -9.41
C ASN A 106 1.60 -9.19 -8.55
N ASN A 107 1.76 -8.98 -7.25
CA ASN A 107 2.36 -9.97 -6.33
C ASN A 107 1.58 -11.28 -6.26
N TYR A 108 0.25 -11.24 -6.45
CA TYR A 108 -0.63 -12.41 -6.38
C TYR A 108 -1.22 -12.79 -7.74
N ASN A 109 -1.33 -11.83 -8.65
CA ASN A 109 -1.76 -12.05 -10.02
C ASN A 109 -0.71 -11.49 -10.99
N LYS A 110 0.11 -12.37 -11.58
CA LYS A 110 1.14 -11.98 -12.56
C LYS A 110 0.58 -11.49 -13.90
N ASN A 111 -0.67 -11.86 -14.21
CA ASN A 111 -1.35 -11.50 -15.44
C ASN A 111 -2.17 -10.20 -15.29
N LEU A 112 -1.94 -9.44 -14.22
CA LEU A 112 -2.60 -8.16 -14.01
C LEU A 112 -2.13 -7.16 -15.08
N VAL A 113 -3.08 -6.46 -15.71
CA VAL A 113 -2.81 -5.47 -16.77
C VAL A 113 -3.37 -4.13 -16.33
N ALA A 114 -2.64 -3.04 -16.57
CA ALA A 114 -3.12 -1.69 -16.30
C ALA A 114 -4.35 -1.37 -17.18
N ASP A 115 -5.26 -0.55 -16.67
CA ASP A 115 -6.43 -0.13 -17.45
C ASP A 115 -5.98 0.80 -18.58
N ALA A 116 -6.40 0.52 -19.82
CA ALA A 116 -6.03 1.33 -20.98
C ALA A 116 -6.59 2.76 -20.91
N SER A 117 -7.74 2.91 -20.25
CA SER A 117 -8.41 4.17 -19.98
C SER A 117 -9.22 4.07 -18.70
N TYR A 118 -9.50 5.21 -18.06
CA TYR A 118 -10.37 5.23 -16.90
C TYR A 118 -11.84 5.11 -17.28
N ASP A 119 -12.49 4.11 -16.70
CA ASP A 119 -13.94 3.91 -16.71
C ASP A 119 -14.41 3.66 -15.28
N ALA A 120 -15.25 4.55 -14.75
CA ALA A 120 -15.71 4.50 -13.37
C ALA A 120 -16.46 3.20 -13.01
N SER A 121 -17.01 2.49 -14.00
CA SER A 121 -17.78 1.26 -13.77
C SER A 121 -16.90 0.01 -13.65
N THR A 122 -15.69 0.03 -14.21
CA THR A 122 -14.79 -1.12 -14.30
C THR A 122 -13.45 -0.91 -13.62
N PHE A 123 -13.08 0.35 -13.32
CA PHE A 123 -11.77 0.68 -12.76
C PHE A 123 -11.57 0.08 -11.36
N ASN A 124 -10.54 -0.75 -11.23
CA ASN A 124 -10.16 -1.36 -9.97
C ASN A 124 -8.89 -0.70 -9.41
N VAL A 125 -9.08 0.18 -8.43
CA VAL A 125 -8.00 0.91 -7.78
C VAL A 125 -6.95 -0.02 -7.11
N LEU A 126 -7.34 -1.23 -6.70
CA LEU A 126 -6.45 -2.17 -6.01
C LEU A 126 -5.39 -2.78 -6.92
N LYS A 127 -5.47 -2.56 -8.23
CA LYS A 127 -4.50 -3.07 -9.22
C LYS A 127 -3.13 -2.41 -9.11
N TYR A 128 -3.03 -1.26 -8.47
CA TYR A 128 -1.85 -0.40 -8.49
C TYR A 128 -1.15 -0.39 -7.12
N ASN A 129 0.18 -0.18 -7.09
CA ASN A 129 0.97 -0.10 -5.85
C ASN A 129 0.77 1.24 -5.12
N LEU A 130 -0.47 1.55 -4.77
CA LEU A 130 -0.83 2.78 -4.05
C LEU A 130 -0.56 2.62 -2.55
N GLN A 131 -0.25 3.74 -1.89
CA GLN A 131 0.06 3.75 -0.46
C GLN A 131 -1.22 3.70 0.42
N PHE A 132 -2.05 2.67 0.24
CA PHE A 132 -3.36 2.55 0.90
C PHE A 132 -3.31 2.61 2.42
N PHE A 133 -2.29 2.02 3.05
CA PHE A 133 -2.18 1.89 4.51
C PHE A 133 -1.02 2.71 5.09
N GLY A 134 -0.55 3.71 4.34
CA GLY A 134 0.47 4.65 4.80
C GLY A 134 -0.06 5.69 5.78
N VAL A 135 0.87 6.44 6.35
CA VAL A 135 0.57 7.62 7.16
C VAL A 135 0.34 8.81 6.24
N GLY A 136 -0.77 9.52 6.44
CA GLY A 136 -1.12 10.69 5.64
C GLY A 136 -2.01 10.35 4.44
N SER A 137 -2.44 11.40 3.73
CA SER A 137 -3.21 11.26 2.50
C SER A 137 -2.29 11.26 1.30
N SER A 138 -2.68 10.56 0.23
CA SER A 138 -1.94 10.50 -1.03
C SER A 138 -2.86 10.78 -2.20
N ILE A 139 -2.33 11.42 -3.23
CA ILE A 139 -3.06 11.76 -4.45
C ILE A 139 -2.29 11.21 -5.64
N TYR A 140 -3.00 10.50 -6.51
CA TYR A 140 -2.45 9.96 -7.74
C TYR A 140 -3.29 10.43 -8.91
N ARG A 141 -2.64 10.87 -9.98
CA ARG A 141 -3.34 11.25 -11.21
C ARG A 141 -3.41 10.03 -12.12
N ILE A 142 -4.60 9.75 -12.64
CA ILE A 142 -4.77 8.78 -13.71
C ILE A 142 -4.18 9.40 -14.98
N ASP A 143 -3.18 8.74 -15.56
CA ASP A 143 -2.39 9.23 -16.68
C ASP A 143 -3.24 9.79 -17.81
N ASN A 144 -2.82 10.93 -18.36
CA ASN A 144 -3.47 11.61 -19.48
C ASN A 144 -4.96 11.99 -19.25
N THR A 145 -5.44 11.99 -18.00
CA THR A 145 -6.80 12.42 -17.64
C THR A 145 -6.80 13.58 -16.65
N GLU A 146 -8.00 14.09 -16.35
CA GLU A 146 -8.27 15.07 -15.29
C GLU A 146 -8.76 14.40 -14.00
N TYR A 147 -8.68 13.06 -13.91
CA TYR A 147 -9.15 12.28 -12.77
C TYR A 147 -8.01 11.94 -11.81
N PHE A 148 -8.30 12.05 -10.51
CA PHE A 148 -7.36 11.83 -9.44
C PHE A 148 -7.92 10.83 -8.43
N ILE A 149 -7.10 9.85 -8.07
CA ILE A 149 -7.35 8.94 -6.96
C ILE A 149 -6.85 9.62 -5.69
N ILE A 150 -7.77 9.99 -4.81
CA ILE A 150 -7.50 10.54 -3.50
C ILE A 150 -7.65 9.42 -2.49
N ILE A 151 -6.60 9.17 -1.71
CA ILE A 151 -6.63 8.21 -0.61
C ILE A 151 -6.48 9.00 0.68
N LYS A 152 -7.57 9.12 1.42
CA LYS A 152 -7.58 9.78 2.73
C LYS A 152 -6.78 8.98 3.73
N SER A 153 -6.08 9.64 4.65
CA SER A 153 -5.33 8.95 5.72
C SER A 153 -6.22 8.06 6.58
N GLN A 154 -5.72 6.87 6.97
CA GLN A 154 -6.34 6.04 8.00
C GLN A 154 -6.00 6.54 9.40
N THR A 155 -4.76 7.01 9.56
CA THR A 155 -4.18 7.42 10.83
C THR A 155 -3.31 8.66 10.65
N PHE A 156 -3.54 9.68 11.46
CA PHE A 156 -2.62 10.79 11.59
C PHE A 156 -1.60 10.51 12.69
N ARG A 157 -0.39 11.06 12.54
CA ARG A 157 0.58 11.11 13.64
C ARG A 157 -0.02 12.00 14.73
N LYS A 158 0.10 11.55 15.98
CA LYS A 158 -0.18 12.38 17.15
C LYS A 158 0.90 13.42 17.34
#